data_AF-A0A1Q5SV96-F1
#
_entry.id   AF-A0A1Q5SV96-F1
#
_cell.length_a   1.000
_cell.length_b   1.000
_cell.length_c   1.000
_cell.angle_alpha   90.00
_cell.angle_beta   90.00
_cell.angle_gamma   90.00
#
_symmetry.space_group_name_H-M   'P 1'
#
loop_
_entity.id
_entity.type
_entity.pdbx_description
1 polymer ?
#
loop_
_entity_poly.entity_id
_entity_poly.type
_entity_poly.pdbx_seq_one_letter_code
_entity_poly.pdbx_strand_id
1 'polypeptide(L)' 'MSDGRKTPKESRSITEGKRNFFASMSGEVIKSLKLAAVEDDTTASEILEQAARDWLERRKAKRKS' A
#
# COMPACT_ATOMS: atom_id res chain seq x y z
N MET A 1 -30.72 0.99 27.34
CA MET A 1 -29.30 0.68 27.08
C MET A 1 -29.05 0.98 25.61
N SER A 2 -28.50 2.14 25.29
CA SER A 2 -28.26 2.55 23.90
C SER A 2 -26.82 2.21 23.56
N ASP A 3 -26.61 1.13 22.81
CA ASP A 3 -25.30 0.78 22.26
C ASP A 3 -24.86 1.88 21.30
N GLY A 4 -23.84 2.64 21.73
CA GLY A 4 -23.18 3.65 20.95
C GLY A 4 -22.48 3.01 19.76
N ARG A 5 -23.15 2.98 18.60
CA ARG A 5 -22.52 2.73 17.31
C ARG A 5 -21.47 3.81 17.07
N LYS A 6 -20.20 3.49 17.32
CA LYS A 6 -19.07 4.27 16.80
C LYS A 6 -19.19 4.29 15.28
N THR A 7 -19.46 5.46 14.74
CA THR A 7 -19.41 5.71 13.30
C THR A 7 -18.01 5.39 12.79
N PRO A 8 -17.86 4.66 11.67
CA PRO A 8 -16.55 4.48 11.05
C PRO A 8 -15.98 5.87 10.73
N LYS A 9 -14.76 6.15 11.22
CA LYS A 9 -14.01 7.36 10.83
C LYS A 9 -14.03 7.45 9.31
N GLU A 10 -14.50 8.60 8.83
CA GLU A 10 -14.51 9.01 7.43
C GLU A 10 -13.16 8.64 6.79
N SER A 11 -13.17 7.66 5.90
CA SER A 11 -11.99 7.29 5.13
C SER A 11 -11.63 8.49 4.26
N ARG A 12 -10.60 9.25 4.64
CA ARG A 12 -9.99 10.26 3.76
C ARG A 12 -9.82 9.61 2.39
N SER A 13 -10.30 10.26 1.34
CA SER A 13 -10.11 9.75 -0.02
C SER A 13 -8.62 9.85 -0.38
N ILE A 14 -7.84 8.80 -0.10
CA ILE A 14 -6.41 8.66 -0.44
C ILE A 14 -6.21 8.48 -1.97
N THR A 15 -7.18 8.92 -2.78
CA THR A 15 -7.25 8.69 -4.23
C THR A 15 -7.13 9.98 -5.05
N GLU A 16 -6.56 11.02 -4.44
CA GLU A 16 -5.66 12.04 -4.98
C GLU A 16 -4.95 11.85 -6.34
N GLY A 17 -5.58 11.41 -7.43
CA GLY A 17 -4.90 11.08 -8.71
C GLY A 17 -4.25 9.70 -8.80
N LYS A 18 -4.46 8.80 -7.82
CA LYS A 18 -3.97 7.41 -7.86
C LYS A 18 -4.99 6.47 -8.51
N ARG A 19 -4.53 5.43 -9.21
CA ARG A 19 -5.38 4.36 -9.77
C ARG A 19 -5.04 3.02 -9.13
N ASN A 20 -6.05 2.16 -8.96
CA ASN A 20 -5.84 0.81 -8.44
C ASN A 20 -5.09 -0.04 -9.47
N PHE A 21 -4.10 -0.79 -9.00
CA PHE A 21 -3.37 -1.79 -9.78
C PHE A 21 -3.66 -3.18 -9.19
N PHE A 22 -4.30 -4.04 -9.98
CA PHE A 22 -4.61 -5.41 -9.56
C PHE A 22 -3.42 -6.31 -9.89
N ALA A 23 -2.83 -6.89 -8.85
CA ALA A 23 -1.70 -7.82 -8.95
C ALA A 23 -1.95 -9.07 -8.10
N SER A 24 -1.37 -10.19 -8.53
CA SER A 24 -1.42 -11.46 -7.79
C SER A 24 -0.16 -11.65 -6.96
N MET A 25 -0.34 -12.05 -5.70
CA MET A 25 0.75 -12.32 -4.73
C MET A 25 0.32 -13.50 -3.83
N SER A 26 1.26 -14.13 -3.13
CA SER A 26 0.90 -15.14 -2.14
C SER A 26 0.19 -14.49 -0.94
N GLY A 27 -0.71 -15.25 -0.30
CA GLY A 27 -1.44 -14.76 0.88
C GLY A 27 -0.53 -14.37 2.04
N GLU A 28 0.58 -15.09 2.22
CA GLU A 28 1.60 -14.81 3.23
C GLU A 28 2.27 -13.45 3.00
N VAL A 29 2.64 -13.13 1.75
CA VAL A 29 3.24 -11.85 1.41
C VAL A 29 2.24 -10.71 1.62
N ILE A 30 0.98 -10.90 1.21
CA ILE A 30 -0.08 -9.91 1.45
C ILE A 30 -0.25 -9.64 2.95
N LYS A 31 -0.24 -10.68 3.79
CA LYS A 31 -0.38 -10.55 5.24
C LYS A 31 0.80 -9.77 5.83
N SER A 32 2.02 -10.16 5.46
CA SER A 32 3.24 -9.53 5.97
C SER A 32 3.34 -8.06 5.56
N LEU A 33 3.00 -7.74 4.30
CA LEU A 33 2.95 -6.37 3.80
C LEU A 33 1.96 -5.49 4.57
N LYS A 34 0.76 -6.02 4.84
CA LYS A 34 -0.25 -5.29 5.61
C LYS A 34 0.15 -5.09 7.06
N LEU A 35 0.82 -6.07 7.67
CA LEU A 35 1.34 -5.94 9.03
C LEU A 35 2.38 -4.82 9.11
N ALA A 36 3.37 -4.84 8.21
CA ALA A 36 4.39 -3.81 8.14
C ALA A 36 3.79 -2.41 7.92
N ALA A 37 2.76 -2.28 7.06
CA ALA A 37 2.07 -1.01 6.87
C ALA A 37 1.45 -0.46 8.17
N VAL A 38 0.91 -1.34 9.03
CA VAL A 38 0.36 -0.93 10.32
C VAL A 38 1.47 -0.52 11.29
N GLU A 39 2.57 -1.27 11.34
CA GLU A 39 3.72 -0.99 12.20
C GLU A 39 4.39 0.35 11.86
N ASP A 40 4.43 0.70 10.57
CA ASP A 40 5.08 1.90 10.04
C ASP A 40 4.14 3.12 9.88
N ASP A 41 2.88 3.04 10.36
CA ASP A 41 1.83 4.06 10.20
C ASP A 41 1.68 4.55 8.74
N THR A 42 1.68 3.59 7.79
CA THR A 42 1.57 3.84 6.34
C THR A 42 0.53 2.91 5.70
N THR A 43 0.42 2.93 4.37
CA THR A 43 -0.47 2.05 3.61
C THR A 43 0.32 1.04 2.78
N ALA A 44 -0.24 -0.16 2.61
CA ALA A 44 0.33 -1.15 1.69
C ALA A 44 0.51 -0.60 0.26
N SER A 45 -0.37 0.31 -0.16
CA SER A 45 -0.27 0.99 -1.45
C SER A 45 0.95 1.92 -1.54
N GLU A 46 1.31 2.62 -0.47
CA GLU A 46 2.51 3.46 -0.42
C GLU A 46 3.79 2.63 -0.42
N ILE A 47 3.82 1.54 0.36
CA ILE A 47 4.95 0.60 0.35
C ILE A 47 5.16 0.02 -1.05
N LEU A 48 4.08 -0.45 -1.70
CA LEU A 48 4.16 -1.03 -3.04
C LEU A 48 4.59 -0.01 -4.10
N GLU A 49 4.09 1.22 -4.03
CA GLU A 49 4.51 2.31 -4.91
C GLU A 49 6.01 2.59 -4.75
N GLN A 50 6.52 2.67 -3.52
CA GLN A 50 7.95 2.89 -3.28
C GLN A 50 8.80 1.72 -3.78
N ALA A 51 8.40 0.47 -3.48
CA ALA A 51 9.09 -0.72 -3.96
C ALA A 51 9.12 -0.79 -5.51
N ALA A 52 8.03 -0.39 -6.17
CA ALA A 52 7.96 -0.32 -7.63
C ALA A 52 8.91 0.76 -8.19
N ARG A 53 8.94 1.95 -7.58
CA ARG A 53 9.88 3.03 -7.96
C ARG A 53 11.33 2.58 -7.85
N ASP A 54 11.71 2.00 -6.73
CA ASP A 54 13.07 1.53 -6.48
C ASP A 54 13.50 0.46 -7.49
N TRP A 55 12.59 -0.47 -7.80
CA TRP A 55 12.86 -1.49 -8.81
C TRP A 55 13.03 -0.89 -10.21
N LEU A 56 12.18 0.06 -10.59
CA LEU A 56 12.26 0.74 -11.89
C LEU A 56 13.55 1.54 -12.04
N GLU A 57 14.00 2.24 -11.00
CA GLU A 57 15.28 2.96 -11.01
C GLU A 57 16.47 2.00 -11.19
N ARG A 58 16.50 0.90 -10.43
CA ARG A 58 17.52 -0.16 -10.61
C ARG A 58 17.50 -0.72 -12.03
N ARG A 59 16.31 -0.91 -12.63
CA ARG A 59 16.16 -1.40 -14.00
C ARG A 59 16.66 -0.40 -15.03
N LYS A 60 16.40 0.90 -14.85
CA LYS A 60 16.93 1.97 -15.72
C LYS A 60 18.44 2.01 -15.68
N ALA A 61 19.06 1.91 -14.50
CA ALA A 61 20.50 1.88 -14.35
C ALA A 61 21.13 0.71 -15.13
N LYS A 62 20.55 -0.49 -15.03
CA LYS A 62 21.03 -1.68 -15.79
C LYS A 62 20.92 -1.53 -17.31
N ARG A 63 19.98 -0.74 -17.83
CA ARG A 63 19.82 -0.51 -19.28
C ARG A 63 20.80 0.51 -19.86
N LYS A 64 21.44 1.31 -19.01
CA LYS A 64 22.40 2.35 -19.41
C LYS A 64 23.86 1.86 -19.33
N SER A 65 24.09 0.70 -18.74
CA SER A 65 25.37 -0.02 -18.74
C SER A 65 25.40 -1.04 -19.87
#